data_AF-A0A8K0G4S4-F1
#
_entry.id   AF-A0A8K0G4S4-F1
#
_cell.length_a   1.000
_cell.length_b   1.000
_cell.length_c   1.000
_cell.angle_alpha   90.00
_cell.angle_beta   90.00
_cell.angle_gamma   90.00
#
_symmetry.space_group_name_H-M   'P 1'
#
loop_
_entity.id
_entity.type
_entity.pdbx_description
1 polymer ?
#
loop_
_entity_poly.entity_id
_entity_poly.type
_entity_poly.pdbx_seq_one_letter_code
_entity_poly.pdbx_strand_id
1 'polypeptide(L)'
;MLLQMHIQVYKLTSNEYRFFPVTVSVNICAEYTKNTFSAKDVLSKLPTNLTPCNLKKDLYYLGNGRPDFSRFPPHLPRGAYKMVVNCTYHSNLLYTAEFYGQIKDKPVDWKNIPKHNWS
;
A
#
# COMPACT_ATOMS: atom_id res chain seq x y z
N MET A 1 0.81 -7.80 20.17
CA MET A 1 0.29 -8.30 18.88
C MET A 1 1.20 -7.78 17.77
N LEU A 2 1.97 -8.64 17.09
CA LEU A 2 2.98 -8.23 16.11
C LEU A 2 2.51 -8.60 14.69
N LEU A 3 1.73 -7.70 14.07
CA LEU A 3 1.42 -7.77 12.65
C LEU A 3 2.49 -6.98 11.89
N GLN A 4 3.32 -7.66 11.11
CA GLN A 4 4.42 -7.06 10.36
C GLN A 4 4.10 -7.09 8.86
N MET A 5 4.31 -5.95 8.21
CA MET A 5 4.28 -5.83 6.75
C MET A 5 5.69 -5.62 6.24
N HIS A 6 6.10 -6.48 5.31
CA HIS A 6 7.37 -6.36 4.61
C HIS A 6 7.10 -6.08 3.14
N ILE A 7 7.55 -4.93 2.67
CA ILE A 7 7.35 -4.44 1.31
C ILE A 7 8.71 -4.47 0.59
N GLN A 8 8.77 -5.20 -0.51
CA GLN A 8 9.88 -5.18 -1.45
C GLN A 8 9.44 -4.50 -2.74
N VAL A 9 10.23 -3.54 -3.20
CA VAL A 9 9.95 -2.82 -4.44
C VAL A 9 10.89 -3.31 -5.54
N TYR A 10 10.34 -3.50 -6.72
CA TYR A 10 11.06 -3.85 -7.94
C TYR A 10 10.74 -2.81 -9.00
N LYS A 11 11.74 -2.47 -9.82
CA LYS A 11 11.59 -1.56 -10.95
C LYS A 11 11.78 -2.35 -12.25
N LEU A 12 10.92 -2.08 -13.23
CA LEU A 12 11.08 -2.64 -14.57
C LEU A 12 12.26 -1.97 -15.27
N THR A 13 13.24 -2.79 -15.67
CA THR A 13 14.43 -2.37 -16.43
C THR A 13 14.70 -3.41 -17.51
N SER A 14 14.85 -3.00 -18.77
CA SER A 14 15.17 -3.90 -19.88
C SER A 14 14.28 -5.16 -19.92
N ASN A 15 12.96 -4.96 -19.83
CA ASN A 15 11.92 -6.00 -19.83
C ASN A 15 11.88 -6.94 -18.61
N GLU A 16 12.65 -6.68 -17.55
CA GLU A 16 12.64 -7.49 -16.33
C GLU A 16 12.46 -6.64 -15.07
N TYR A 17 11.72 -7.15 -14.09
CA TYR A 17 11.61 -6.52 -12.77
C TYR A 17 12.87 -6.82 -11.96
N ARG A 18 13.66 -5.78 -11.67
CA ARG A 18 14.86 -5.88 -10.84
C ARG A 18 14.61 -5.23 -9.50
N PHE A 19 15.27 -5.76 -8.46
CA PHE A 19 15.18 -5.21 -7.11
C PHE A 19 15.50 -3.71 -7.13
N PHE A 20 14.57 -2.91 -6.62
CA PHE A 20 14.75 -1.50 -6.40
C PHE A 20 15.13 -1.32 -4.92
N PRO A 21 16.10 -0.46 -4.56
CA PRO A 21 16.65 -0.38 -3.20
C PRO A 21 15.70 0.34 -2.22
N VAL A 22 14.43 -0.03 -2.23
CA VAL A 22 13.40 0.38 -1.27
C VAL A 22 12.84 -0.91 -0.68
N THR A 23 13.18 -1.14 0.58
CA THR A 23 12.58 -2.18 1.40
C THR A 23 12.01 -1.52 2.63
N VAL A 24 10.74 -1.79 2.91
CA VAL A 24 10.02 -1.19 4.03
C VAL A 24 9.51 -2.32 4.91
N SER A 25 9.96 -2.34 6.16
CA SER A 25 9.44 -3.25 7.18
C SER A 25 8.74 -2.43 8.24
N VAL A 26 7.44 -2.62 8.37
CA VAL A 26 6.63 -1.85 9.32
C VAL A 26 5.82 -2.77 10.21
N ASN A 27 5.74 -2.40 11.48
CA ASN A 27 4.71 -2.92 12.37
C ASN A 27 3.45 -2.10 12.13
N ILE A 28 2.46 -2.69 11.44
CA ILE A 28 1.25 -1.98 10.99
C ILE A 28 0.56 -1.31 12.19
N CYS A 29 0.49 -2.00 13.32
CA CYS A 29 -0.15 -1.49 14.52
C CYS A 29 0.60 -0.29 15.10
N ALA A 30 1.93 -0.38 15.18
CA ALA A 30 2.76 0.71 15.69
C ALA A 30 2.71 1.96 14.79
N GLU A 31 2.80 1.76 13.47
CA GLU A 31 2.76 2.85 12.50
C GLU A 31 1.36 3.49 12.42
N TYR A 32 0.30 2.70 12.56
CA TYR A 32 -1.06 3.24 12.66
C TYR A 32 -1.25 4.11 13.91
N THR A 33 -0.77 3.67 15.08
CA THR A 33 -0.84 4.46 16.31
C THR A 33 -0.04 5.76 16.20
N LYS A 34 1.12 5.71 15.55
CA LYS A 34 1.96 6.90 15.27
C LYS A 34 1.42 7.80 14.15
N ASN A 35 0.43 7.33 13.39
CA ASN A 35 -0.11 7.99 12.20
C ASN A 35 0.97 8.30 11.14
N THR A 36 1.94 7.40 10.96
CA THR A 36 3.00 7.57 9.97
C THR A 36 2.40 7.63 8.56
N PHE A 37 2.87 8.59 7.75
CA PHE A 37 2.31 8.89 6.41
C PHE A 37 0.80 9.18 6.40
N SER A 38 0.22 9.63 7.51
CA SER A 38 -1.24 9.80 7.68
C SER A 38 -2.06 8.53 7.47
N ALA A 39 -1.50 7.35 7.73
CA ALA A 39 -2.21 6.08 7.59
C ALA A 39 -3.52 6.03 8.38
N LYS A 40 -3.57 6.63 9.58
CA LYS A 40 -4.79 6.73 10.40
C LYS A 40 -5.80 7.70 9.82
N ASP A 41 -5.34 8.83 9.29
CA ASP A 41 -6.22 9.84 8.68
C ASP A 41 -6.78 9.35 7.34
N VAL A 42 -6.02 8.57 6.59
CA VAL A 42 -6.48 7.93 5.36
C VAL A 42 -7.51 6.87 5.71
N LEU A 43 -7.16 5.90 6.56
CA LEU A 43 -8.08 4.81 6.93
C LEU A 43 -9.39 5.30 7.55
N SER A 44 -9.36 6.34 8.39
CA SER A 44 -10.58 6.90 9.00
C SER A 44 -11.51 7.59 7.99
N LYS A 45 -11.01 7.97 6.82
CA LYS A 45 -11.80 8.56 5.72
C LYS A 45 -12.32 7.52 4.74
N LEU A 46 -11.90 6.26 4.84
CA LEU A 46 -12.36 5.19 3.97
C LEU A 46 -13.57 4.48 4.58
N PRO A 47 -14.57 4.11 3.76
CA PRO A 47 -15.58 3.16 4.20
C PRO A 47 -14.89 1.84 4.53
N THR A 48 -14.72 1.51 5.81
CA THR A 48 -14.03 0.29 6.21
C THR A 48 -14.49 -0.19 7.58
N ASN A 49 -14.56 -1.51 7.76
CA ASN A 49 -14.66 -2.16 9.08
C ASN A 49 -13.27 -2.65 9.57
N LEU A 50 -12.20 -2.28 8.86
CA LEU A 50 -10.85 -2.66 9.20
C LEU A 50 -10.40 -1.88 10.44
N THR A 51 -10.14 -2.61 11.51
CA THR A 51 -9.43 -2.09 12.68
C THR A 51 -7.99 -2.61 12.62
N PRO A 52 -6.99 -1.74 12.37
CA PRO A 52 -5.62 -2.20 12.07
C PRO A 52 -4.89 -2.83 13.27
N CYS A 53 -5.47 -2.75 14.47
CA CYS A 53 -4.99 -3.39 15.68
C CYS A 53 -6.12 -4.26 16.25
N ASN A 54 -5.81 -5.49 16.67
CA ASN A 54 -6.73 -6.55 17.11
C ASN A 54 -7.70 -7.07 16.04
N LEU A 55 -7.16 -7.40 14.86
CA LEU A 55 -7.92 -8.12 13.83
C LEU A 55 -8.41 -9.47 14.38
N LYS A 56 -9.72 -9.69 14.28
CA LYS A 56 -10.38 -10.96 14.53
C LYS A 56 -10.50 -11.72 13.21
N LYS A 57 -10.75 -13.02 13.26
CA LYS A 57 -11.05 -13.78 12.05
C LYS A 57 -12.46 -13.42 11.58
N ASP A 58 -12.55 -12.52 10.61
CA ASP A 58 -13.82 -12.02 10.07
C ASP A 58 -13.63 -11.49 8.62
N LEU A 59 -14.73 -11.13 7.96
CA LEU A 59 -14.73 -10.46 6.67
C LEU A 59 -14.41 -8.97 6.82
N TYR A 60 -13.32 -8.54 6.21
CA TYR A 60 -12.92 -7.13 6.18
C TYR A 60 -13.16 -6.53 4.79
N TYR A 61 -13.64 -5.30 4.76
CA TYR A 61 -13.76 -4.50 3.54
C TYR A 61 -13.00 -3.18 3.69
N LEU A 62 -12.39 -2.76 2.59
CA LEU A 62 -11.73 -1.47 2.45
C LEU A 62 -12.32 -0.79 1.21
N GLY A 63 -13.06 0.29 1.41
CA GLY A 63 -13.61 1.11 0.34
C GLY A 63 -12.51 1.80 -0.46
N ASN A 64 -12.88 2.31 -1.65
CA ASN A 64 -11.94 2.95 -2.58
C ASN A 64 -11.26 4.18 -1.94
N GLY A 65 -10.05 3.97 -1.45
CA GLY A 65 -9.18 5.02 -0.96
C GLY A 65 -8.20 5.52 -2.00
N ARG A 66 -8.02 6.85 -2.02
CA ARG A 66 -6.97 7.48 -2.82
C ARG A 66 -5.80 7.79 -1.89
N PRO A 67 -4.59 7.29 -2.19
CA PRO A 67 -3.41 7.70 -1.45
C PRO A 67 -3.25 9.23 -1.53
N ASP A 68 -2.85 9.86 -0.42
CA ASP A 68 -2.46 11.26 -0.44
C ASP A 68 -1.07 11.37 -1.09
N PHE A 69 -1.05 11.64 -2.39
CA PHE A 69 0.18 11.76 -3.17
C PHE A 69 1.06 12.94 -2.74
N SER A 70 0.53 13.92 -1.98
CA SER A 70 1.35 15.02 -1.45
C SER A 70 2.38 14.55 -0.42
N ARG A 71 2.18 13.35 0.13
CA ARG A 71 3.05 12.73 1.14
C ARG A 71 3.91 11.60 0.58
N PHE A 72 3.83 11.35 -0.73
CA PHE A 72 4.69 10.36 -1.37
C PHE A 72 6.13 10.90 -1.46
N PRO A 73 7.15 10.02 -1.37
CA PRO A 73 8.54 10.44 -1.50
C PRO A 73 8.76 11.16 -2.84
N PRO A 74 9.23 12.42 -2.84
CA PRO A 74 9.27 13.26 -4.05
C PRO A 74 10.31 12.81 -5.09
N HIS A 75 11.14 11.81 -4.76
CA HIS A 75 12.30 11.40 -5.57
C HIS A 75 12.18 9.98 -6.12
N LEU A 76 10.98 9.40 -6.19
CA LEU A 76 10.81 8.13 -6.88
C LEU A 76 10.99 8.34 -8.40
N PRO A 77 11.95 7.65 -9.05
CA PRO A 77 12.17 7.84 -10.46
C PRO A 77 10.97 7.35 -11.27
N ARG A 78 10.81 7.86 -12.49
CA ARG A 78 9.77 7.37 -13.40
C ARG A 78 10.01 5.90 -13.74
N GLY A 79 8.91 5.20 -14.04
CA GLY A 79 8.97 3.82 -14.50
C GLY A 79 7.80 2.97 -14.01
N ALA A 80 7.79 1.71 -14.44
CA ALA A 80 6.90 0.68 -13.94
C ALA A 80 7.54 0.00 -12.72
N TYR A 81 6.71 -0.27 -11.72
CA TYR A 81 7.09 -0.83 -10.45
C TYR A 81 6.20 -2.01 -10.11
N LYS A 82 6.82 -3.02 -9.48
CA LYS A 82 6.16 -4.12 -8.81
C LYS A 82 6.45 -3.98 -7.32
N MET A 83 5.44 -4.06 -6.48
CA MET A 83 5.58 -4.11 -5.03
C MET A 83 5.10 -5.47 -4.56
N VAL A 84 5.95 -6.18 -3.83
CA VAL A 84 5.59 -7.43 -3.15
C VAL A 84 5.41 -7.12 -1.69
N VAL A 85 4.21 -7.37 -1.18
CA VAL A 85 3.82 -7.11 0.21
C VAL A 85 3.59 -8.45 0.88
N ASN A 86 4.41 -8.75 1.90
CA ASN A 86 4.26 -9.91 2.75
C ASN A 86 3.74 -9.46 4.12
N CYS A 87 2.61 -10.01 4.54
CA CYS A 87 2.06 -9.76 5.86
C CYS A 87 2.24 -10.99 6.74
N THR A 88 2.85 -10.80 7.90
CA THR A 88 3.14 -11.87 8.86
C THR A 88 2.55 -11.56 10.23
N TYR A 89 2.14 -12.61 10.94
CA TYR A 89 1.63 -12.54 12.30
C TYR A 89 2.36 -13.58 13.15
N HIS A 90 3.08 -13.12 14.19
CA HIS A 90 3.94 -13.99 15.00
C HIS A 90 4.87 -14.87 14.14
N SER A 91 5.51 -14.26 13.14
CA SER A 91 6.42 -14.92 12.17
C SER A 91 5.75 -15.91 11.20
N ASN A 92 4.44 -16.11 11.26
CA ASN A 92 3.70 -16.90 10.28
C ASN A 92 3.24 -16.00 9.13
N LEU A 93 3.48 -16.42 7.89
CA LEU A 93 2.95 -15.73 6.71
C LEU A 93 1.42 -15.85 6.69
N LEU A 94 0.73 -14.71 6.65
CA LEU A 94 -0.72 -14.67 6.49
C LEU A 94 -1.12 -14.57 5.02
N TYR A 95 -0.50 -13.64 4.30
CA TYR A 95 -0.73 -13.46 2.88
C TYR A 95 0.44 -12.75 2.20
N THR A 96 0.53 -12.96 0.89
CA THR A 96 1.38 -12.20 -0.02
C THR A 96 0.49 -11.52 -1.06
N ALA A 97 0.73 -10.24 -1.31
CA ALA A 97 0.05 -9.49 -2.35
C ALA A 97 1.08 -8.84 -3.26
N GLU A 98 0.76 -8.79 -4.55
CA GLU A 98 1.56 -8.10 -5.55
C GLU A 98 0.79 -6.92 -6.13
N PHE A 99 1.42 -5.75 -6.13
CA PHE A 99 0.86 -4.54 -6.70
C PHE A 99 1.74 -4.09 -7.87
N TYR A 100 1.10 -3.72 -8.95
CA TYR A 100 1.75 -3.21 -10.15
C TYR A 100 1.32 -1.78 -10.39
N GLY A 101 2.26 -0.89 -10.65
CA GLY A 101 1.99 0.53 -10.82
C GLY A 101 3.02 1.21 -11.68
N GLN A 102 2.68 2.40 -12.21
CA GLN A 102 3.60 3.19 -13.02
C GLN A 102 3.61 4.64 -12.53
N ILE A 103 4.80 5.19 -12.34
CA ILE A 103 5.00 6.61 -12.07
C ILE A 103 5.20 7.32 -13.41
N LYS A 104 4.26 8.22 -13.74
CA LYS A 104 4.23 9.03 -14.97
C LYS A 104 4.37 10.51 -14.64
N ASP A 105 4.76 11.29 -15.65
CA ASP A 105 5.05 12.73 -15.54
C ASP A 105 3.88 13.65 -15.25
N LYS A 106 2.69 13.24 -15.66
CA LYS A 106 1.47 13.97 -15.35
C LYS A 106 0.83 13.27 -14.16
N PRO A 107 0.52 13.97 -13.05
CA PRO A 107 -0.45 13.42 -12.10
C PRO A 107 -1.66 13.02 -12.93
N VAL A 108 -2.08 11.77 -12.80
CA VAL A 108 -3.28 11.31 -13.51
C VAL A 108 -4.40 12.27 -13.13
N ASP A 109 -5.08 12.85 -14.12
CA ASP A 109 -6.24 13.68 -13.84
C ASP A 109 -7.38 12.75 -13.38
N TRP A 110 -7.44 12.53 -12.07
CA TRP A 110 -8.39 11.62 -11.43
C TRP A 110 -9.85 12.09 -11.56
N LYS A 111 -10.11 13.28 -12.13
CA LYS A 111 -11.46 13.71 -12.56
C LYS A 111 -11.92 13.00 -13.83
N ASN A 112 -10.97 12.49 -14.62
CA ASN A 112 -11.21 11.91 -15.95
C ASN A 112 -11.00 10.39 -16.02
N ILE A 113 -10.77 9.71 -14.89
CA ILE A 113 -10.80 8.25 -14.86
C ILE A 113 -12.26 7.81 -14.83
N PRO A 114 -12.69 6.92 -15.74
CA PRO A 114 -14.02 6.33 -15.69
C PRO A 114 -14.28 5.80 -14.28
N LYS A 115 -15.36 6.26 -13.64
CA LYS A 115 -15.86 5.58 -12.45
C LYS A 115 -16.27 4.19 -12.92
N HIS A 116 -15.43 3.19 -12.67
CA HIS A 116 -15.87 1.82 -12.79
C HIS A 116 -16.95 1.63 -11.72
N ASN A 117 -18.20 1.62 -12.19
CA ASN A 117 -19.34 1.16 -11.42
C ASN A 117 -19.13 -0.35 -11.22
N TRP A 118 -18.48 -0.72 -10.12
CA TRP A 118 -18.62 -2.06 -9.58
C TRP A 118 -19.98 -2.08 -8.90
N SER A 119 -20.99 -2.47 -9.70
CA SER A 119 -22.32 -2.88 -9.24
C SER A 119 -22.22 -4.15 -8.41
#